data_AF-A0A0T2YY14-F1
#
_entry.id   AF-A0A0T2YY14-F1
#
_cell.length_a   1.000
_cell.length_b   1.000
_cell.length_c   1.000
_cell.angle_alpha   90.00
_cell.angle_beta   90.00
_cell.angle_gamma   90.00
#
_symmetry.space_group_name_H-M   'P 1'
#
loop_
_entity.id
_entity.type
_entity.pdbx_description
1 polymer ?
#
loop_
_entity_poly.entity_id
_entity_poly.type
_entity_poly.pdbx_seq_one_letter_code
_entity_poly.pdbx_strand_id
1 'polypeptide(L)'
;MRFALDLVTAHRIAKGLKLDQERLTAVREILEERVVLALTEVDVGSMPSTWSWQKAAETISTEIALQIIREQKHEPPDPEILGQ
;
A
#
# COMPACT_ATOMS: atom_id res chain seq x y z
N MET A 1 -5.52 -6.49 1.37
CA MET A 1 -5.92 -5.06 1.45
C MET A 1 -5.79 -4.44 2.84
N ARG A 2 -6.55 -4.84 3.88
CA ARG A 2 -6.48 -4.19 5.21
C ARG A 2 -5.06 -4.12 5.79
N PHE A 3 -4.35 -5.24 5.81
CA PHE A 3 -2.96 -5.27 6.27
C PHE A 3 -2.02 -4.32 5.51
N ALA A 4 -2.18 -4.21 4.18
CA ALA A 4 -1.38 -3.34 3.35
C ALA A 4 -1.64 -1.84 3.64
N LEU A 5 -2.90 -1.47 3.90
CA LEU A 5 -3.24 -0.12 4.39
C LEU A 5 -2.68 0.17 5.78
N ASP A 6 -2.82 -0.80 6.69
CA ASP A 6 -2.29 -0.69 8.05
C ASP A 6 -0.76 -0.51 8.02
N LEU A 7 -0.07 -1.19 7.10
CA LEU A 7 1.37 -1.07 6.91
C LEU A 7 1.79 0.34 6.47
N VAL A 8 1.12 0.92 5.46
CA VAL A 8 1.39 2.31 5.03
C VAL A 8 1.06 3.30 6.15
N THR A 9 -0.07 3.10 6.84
CA THR A 9 -0.50 3.93 7.97
C THR A 9 0.53 3.92 9.09
N ALA A 10 1.01 2.73 9.48
CA ALA A 10 2.04 2.57 10.50
C ALA A 10 3.36 3.25 10.10
N HIS A 11 3.75 3.15 8.83
CA HIS A 11 4.92 3.86 8.32
C HIS A 11 4.78 5.38 8.46
N ARG A 12 3.64 5.94 8.06
CA ARG A 12 3.37 7.39 8.16
C ARG A 12 3.44 7.86 9.61
N ILE A 13 2.81 7.13 10.54
CA ILE A 13 2.89 7.40 11.98
C ILE A 13 4.36 7.38 12.45
N ALA A 14 5.10 6.32 12.12
CA ALA A 14 6.50 6.18 12.53
C ALA A 14 7.44 7.25 11.95
N LYS A 15 7.05 7.89 10.84
CA LYS A 15 7.79 8.97 10.19
C LYS A 15 7.28 10.37 10.51
N GLY A 16 6.21 10.49 11.30
CA GLY A 16 5.56 11.76 11.57
C GLY A 16 5.04 12.41 10.27
N LEU A 17 4.62 11.61 9.28
CA LEU A 17 4.00 12.12 8.06
C LEU A 17 2.54 12.44 8.32
N LYS A 18 2.00 13.40 7.57
CA LYS A 18 0.61 13.86 7.70
C LYS A 18 -0.38 12.69 7.61
N LEU A 19 -1.29 12.56 8.56
CA LEU A 19 -2.25 11.45 8.60
C LEU A 19 -3.70 11.96 8.72
N ASP A 20 -4.16 12.65 7.68
CA ASP A 20 -5.56 13.07 7.57
C ASP A 20 -6.39 12.09 6.73
N GLN A 21 -7.71 12.25 6.77
CA GLN A 21 -8.66 11.38 6.07
C GLN A 21 -8.45 11.40 4.55
N GLU A 22 -8.09 12.55 3.97
CA GLU A 22 -7.84 12.70 2.54
C GLU A 22 -6.62 11.87 2.13
N ARG A 23 -5.53 11.93 2.90
CA ARG A 23 -4.31 11.15 2.68
C ARG A 23 -4.56 9.65 2.80
N LEU A 24 -5.29 9.22 3.82
CA LEU A 24 -5.66 7.81 3.99
C LEU A 24 -6.52 7.30 2.83
N THR A 25 -7.45 8.13 2.36
CA THR A 25 -8.30 7.80 1.20
C THR A 25 -7.47 7.69 -0.07
N ALA A 26 -6.61 8.66 -0.35
CA ALA A 26 -5.73 8.64 -1.52
C ALA A 26 -4.78 7.42 -1.51
N VAL A 27 -4.20 7.07 -0.36
CA VAL A 27 -3.37 5.86 -0.23
C VAL A 27 -4.19 4.61 -0.52
N ARG A 28 -5.44 4.54 -0.06
CA ARG A 28 -6.34 3.42 -0.34
C ARG A 28 -6.67 3.29 -1.81
N GLU A 29 -7.00 4.40 -2.47
CA GLU A 29 -7.33 4.42 -3.89
C GLU A 29 -6.14 3.96 -4.74
N ILE A 30 -4.94 4.51 -4.49
CA ILE A 30 -3.71 4.14 -5.18
C ILE A 30 -3.39 2.65 -4.97
N LEU A 31 -3.54 2.16 -3.74
CA LEU A 31 -3.31 0.75 -3.42
C LEU A 31 -4.29 -0.15 -4.17
N GLU A 32 -5.59 0.20 -4.20
CA GLU A 32 -6.63 -0.56 -4.89
C GLU A 32 -6.40 -0.59 -6.40
N GLU A 33 -6.13 0.57 -7.00
CA GLU A 33 -5.86 0.69 -8.44
C GLU A 33 -4.66 -0.17 -8.86
N ARG A 34 -3.54 -0.02 -8.15
CA ARG A 34 -2.31 -0.78 -8.47
C ARG A 34 -2.49 -2.29 -8.26
N VAL A 35 -3.25 -2.71 -7.23
CA VAL A 35 -3.54 -4.14 -6.98
C VAL A 35 -4.40 -4.71 -8.11
N VAL A 36 -5.44 -4.00 -8.55
CA VAL A 36 -6.28 -4.43 -9.66
C VAL A 36 -5.44 -4.56 -10.93
N LEU A 37 -4.63 -3.56 -11.25
CA LEU A 37 -3.76 -3.59 -12.42
C LEU A 37 -2.81 -4.80 -12.40
N ALA A 38 -2.12 -5.02 -11.28
CA ALA A 38 -1.21 -6.17 -11.14
C ALA A 38 -1.93 -7.52 -11.24
N LEU A 39 -3.16 -7.63 -10.72
CA LEU A 39 -3.95 -8.87 -10.83
C LEU A 39 -4.43 -9.14 -12.26
N THR A 40 -4.65 -8.10 -13.08
CA THR A 40 -5.02 -8.29 -14.50
C THR A 40 -3.89 -8.83 -15.36
N GLU A 41 -2.64 -8.70 -14.92
CA GLU A 41 -1.47 -9.22 -15.62
C GLU A 41 -1.18 -10.70 -15.29
N VAL A 42 -1.93 -11.29 -14.35
CA VAL A 42 -1.76 -12.68 -13.95
C VAL A 42 -2.29 -13.61 -15.04
N ASP A 43 -1.39 -14.35 -15.70
CA ASP A 43 -1.76 -15.44 -16.60
C ASP A 43 -2.13 -16.70 -15.82
N VAL A 44 -3.44 -16.89 -15.61
CA VAL A 44 -4.02 -18.07 -14.93
C VAL A 44 -3.62 -19.38 -15.59
N GLY A 45 -3.40 -19.39 -16.91
CA GLY A 45 -3.03 -20.60 -17.66
C GLY A 45 -1.63 -21.13 -17.33
N SER A 46 -0.77 -20.27 -16.78
CA SER A 46 0.60 -20.60 -16.36
C SER A 46 0.73 -20.94 -14.88
N MET A 47 -0.33 -20.77 -14.09
CA MET A 47 -0.28 -20.95 -12.64
C MET A 47 -0.33 -22.43 -12.25
N PRO A 48 0.46 -22.88 -11.25
CA PRO A 48 0.42 -24.25 -10.77
C PRO A 48 -0.92 -24.56 -10.10
N SER A 49 -1.28 -25.84 -9.99
CA SER A 49 -2.53 -26.29 -9.35
C SER A 49 -2.67 -25.91 -7.86
N THR A 50 -1.56 -25.56 -7.20
CA THR A 50 -1.51 -25.08 -5.81
C THR A 50 -1.70 -23.57 -5.68
N TRP A 51 -1.92 -22.87 -6.78
CA TRP A 51 -2.07 -21.42 -6.79
C TRP A 51 -3.40 -20.95 -6.19
N SER A 52 -3.40 -19.75 -5.62
CA SER A 52 -4.55 -19.16 -4.92
C SER A 52 -4.65 -17.67 -5.19
N TRP A 53 -5.82 -17.22 -5.66
CA TRP A 53 -6.16 -15.81 -5.84
C TRP A 53 -6.03 -15.02 -4.54
N GLN A 54 -6.41 -15.62 -3.41
CA GLN A 54 -6.28 -14.97 -2.11
C GLN A 54 -4.81 -14.67 -1.81
N LYS A 55 -3.93 -15.68 -1.97
CA LYS A 55 -2.50 -15.54 -1.70
C LYS A 55 -1.85 -14.53 -2.65
N ALA A 56 -2.21 -14.58 -3.94
CA ALA A 56 -1.74 -13.61 -4.93
C ALA A 56 -2.14 -12.17 -4.54
N ALA A 57 -3.42 -11.95 -4.22
CA ALA A 57 -3.92 -10.64 -3.81
C ALA A 57 -3.24 -10.14 -2.52
N GLU A 58 -3.02 -11.02 -1.53
CA GLU A 58 -2.30 -10.69 -0.30
C GLU A 58 -0.85 -10.28 -0.58
N THR A 59 -0.10 -11.08 -1.33
CA THR A 59 1.29 -10.79 -1.68
C THR A 59 1.42 -9.49 -2.48
N ILE A 60 0.63 -9.34 -3.55
CA ILE A 60 0.62 -8.14 -4.40
C ILE A 60 0.26 -6.90 -3.58
N SER A 61 -0.76 -6.98 -2.72
CA SER A 61 -1.13 -5.87 -1.83
C SER A 61 0.03 -5.42 -0.96
N THR A 62 0.78 -6.37 -0.37
CA THR A 62 1.93 -6.06 0.49
C THR A 62 3.08 -5.45 -0.30
N GLU A 63 3.40 -5.98 -1.48
CA GLU A 63 4.47 -5.44 -2.33
C GLU A 63 4.18 -4.00 -2.76
N ILE A 64 2.93 -3.71 -3.16
CA ILE A 64 2.51 -2.36 -3.53
C ILE A 64 2.55 -1.42 -2.32
N ALA A 65 2.12 -1.85 -1.15
CA ALA A 65 2.26 -1.04 0.07
C ALA A 65 3.73 -0.70 0.37
N LEU A 66 4.65 -1.66 0.20
CA LEU A 66 6.08 -1.39 0.35
C LEU A 66 6.61 -0.42 -0.71
N GLN A 67 6.09 -0.48 -1.93
CA GLN A 67 6.43 0.48 -2.97
C GLN A 67 5.95 1.90 -2.61
N ILE A 68 4.70 2.05 -2.17
CA ILE A 68 4.14 3.34 -1.69
C ILE A 68 5.00 3.90 -0.56
N ILE A 69 5.41 3.08 0.41
CA ILE A 69 6.30 3.49 1.50
C ILE A 69 7.65 4.01 0.97
N ARG A 70 8.23 3.36 -0.05
CA ARG A 70 9.49 3.84 -0.65
C ARG A 70 9.31 5.18 -1.36
N GLU A 71 8.17 5.39 -2.01
CA GLU A 71 7.82 6.65 -2.66
C GLU A 71 7.69 7.80 -1.63
N GLN A 72 7.14 7.50 -0.44
CA GLN A 72 6.97 8.46 0.67
C GLN A 72 8.29 8.86 1.36
N LYS A 73 9.43 8.24 1.05
CA LYS A 73 10.72 8.53 1.71
C LYS A 73 11.16 10.00 1.59
N HIS A 74 10.70 10.70 0.57
CA HIS A 74 11.03 12.11 0.32
C HIS A 74 9.92 13.07 0.75
N GLU A 75 8.84 12.56 1.35
CA GLU A 75 7.73 13.38 1.85
C GLU A 75 8.18 14.15 3.09
N PRO A 76 7.93 15.47 3.17
CA PRO A 76 8.24 16.23 4.36
C PRO A 76 7.37 15.74 5.54
N PRO A 77 7.93 15.69 6.76
CA PRO A 77 7.16 15.43 7.97
C PRO A 77 6.09 16.50 8.18
N ASP A 78 5.04 16.14 8.92
CA ASP A 78 3.95 17.02 9.28
C ASP A 78 4.48 18.18 10.16
N PRO A 79 4.40 19.44 9.69
CA PRO A 79 4.88 20.58 10.47
C PRO A 79 4.11 20.76 11.78
N GLU A 80 2.87 20.27 11.89
CA GLU A 80 2.08 20.32 13.13
C GLU A 80 2.62 19.35 14.21
N ILE A 81 3.35 18.31 13.80
CA ILE A 81 4.00 17.34 14.68
C ILE A 81 5.39 17.83 15.13
N LEU A 82 6.10 18.60 14.28
CA LEU A 82 7.44 19.13 14.59
C LEU A 82 7.43 20.44 15.40
N GLY A 83 6.27 21.09 15.54
CA GLY A 83 6.09 22.30 16.34
C GLY A 83 5.77 22.08 17.82
N GLN A 84 5.81 20.82 18.31
CA GLN A 84 5.59 20.43 19.70
C GLN A 84 6.89 20.00 20.40
#